data_AF-A0A966V543-F1
#
_entry.id   AF-A0A966V543-F1
#
_cell.length_a   1.000
_cell.length_b   1.000
_cell.length_c   1.000
_cell.angle_alpha   90.00
_cell.angle_beta   90.00
_cell.angle_gamma   90.00
#
_symmetry.space_group_name_H-M   'P 1'
#
loop_
_entity.id
_entity.type
_entity.pdbx_description
1 polymer ?
#
loop_
_entity_poly.entity_id
_entity_poly.type
_entity_poly.pdbx_seq_one_letter_code
_entity_poly.pdbx_strand_id
1 'polypeptide(L)'
;MCFGSLRAESDGIQKATFEELEPKISLSFSPSDEVSLRSEVDAAAALGELMAQRRAIQIVVAGEQRFAAAEDAARYRDALGCALPLGLPQAFTDPVDTPLVELVARFARTRSPFVTRDVAARLGLSLERAAVALATLEAANRVVRGEFRPLGAEREWCDTEVLRLIRRRSLARLRKEVEPVDQLTFARFLAEWHGVTAPSSGSEALVEVLTTLSGASLVASTLETDVLPMRVRGYRPVLLDDLCTSGEVVWIGAGSLGGNDGRVRLFFADQLATLLPAFEQNEKVEGQVHDQIRAALAERGASFWGQLRAAVRGATDAELLAALWDLVWSGEVTNDSLAPLRAMLLGARTGKSARALPAASPSRRAAARLVRPRHSRTHGVARSGPPAAQGRWSLVSQFVDGTVATTQSVHALALQMLERHGVLTREAVLAEGVRGGFAGVYGVLKALEERGTVRRGYFVDGLGGAQFAVPGAVDRLRACKEVTDPDYVGTPVVLAATDPAQPYGASIDWPATNGRAIRSAGAMVVLCDGDALAWFDVRSHHLVTFEQRTDKPGWAAVADALRTLVKDGRVRSVEIRKINGEAHDDSAPATVEHELSADTL
;
A
#
# COMPACT_ATOMS: atom_id res chain seq x y z
N MET A 1 -29.51 11.29 -0.65
CA MET A 1 -29.65 11.77 0.75
C MET A 1 -29.48 13.26 0.77
N CYS A 2 -30.49 13.97 1.29
CA CYS A 2 -30.64 15.42 1.21
C CYS A 2 -29.49 16.18 1.92
N PHE A 3 -28.83 17.10 1.22
CA PHE A 3 -27.97 18.12 1.85
C PHE A 3 -28.88 19.14 2.55
N GLY A 4 -29.28 18.81 3.77
CA GLY A 4 -29.98 19.72 4.66
C GLY A 4 -29.08 20.89 5.06
N SER A 5 -29.66 22.09 5.02
CA SER A 5 -29.29 23.30 5.75
C SER A 5 -28.24 23.07 6.85
N LEU A 6 -27.00 23.51 6.61
CA LEU A 6 -25.97 23.68 7.65
C LEU A 6 -26.39 24.82 8.59
N ARG A 7 -27.27 24.51 9.55
CA ARG A 7 -27.33 25.23 10.83
C ARG A 7 -26.20 24.66 11.69
N ALA A 8 -25.35 25.56 12.20
CA ALA A 8 -24.34 25.21 13.18
C ALA A 8 -25.06 24.87 14.50
N GLU A 9 -25.07 23.59 14.87
CA GLU A 9 -25.35 23.17 16.23
C GLU A 9 -24.05 23.24 17.03
N SER A 10 -24.17 23.95 18.15
CA SER A 10 -23.18 24.17 19.18
C SER A 10 -22.81 22.84 19.86
N ASP A 11 -21.53 22.52 19.91
CA ASP A 11 -20.97 21.92 21.11
C ASP A 11 -19.43 22.05 21.14
N GLY A 12 -18.98 22.74 22.19
CA GLY A 12 -17.66 22.59 22.79
C GLY A 12 -16.47 23.22 22.06
N ILE A 13 -16.34 24.56 22.03
CA ILE A 13 -15.05 25.22 21.74
C ILE A 13 -14.82 26.43 22.65
N GLN A 14 -13.58 26.52 23.11
CA GLN A 14 -13.01 27.51 24.03
C GLN A 14 -13.17 28.95 23.55
N LYS A 15 -13.28 29.87 24.52
CA LYS A 15 -13.29 31.34 24.38
C LYS A 15 -12.19 31.81 23.41
N ALA A 16 -12.59 32.32 22.24
CA ALA A 16 -11.67 33.00 21.32
C ALA A 16 -11.27 34.38 21.87
N THR A 17 -9.96 34.68 21.87
CA THR A 17 -9.39 35.96 22.31
C THR A 17 -9.40 37.00 21.19
N PHE A 18 -9.34 38.27 21.60
CA PHE A 18 -9.50 39.50 20.81
C PHE A 18 -8.61 39.59 19.54
N GLU A 19 -7.45 38.92 19.50
CA GLU A 19 -6.55 38.87 18.33
C GLU A 19 -7.05 37.98 17.18
N GLU A 20 -7.98 37.04 17.42
CA GLU A 20 -8.49 36.14 16.37
C GLU A 20 -9.58 36.77 15.47
N LEU A 21 -10.05 37.98 15.81
CA LEU A 21 -11.07 38.71 15.06
C LEU A 21 -10.47 39.53 13.90
N GLU A 22 -9.21 39.96 14.00
CA GLU A 22 -8.54 40.80 13.00
C GLU A 22 -8.52 40.20 11.58
N PRO A 23 -8.19 38.90 11.38
CA PRO A 23 -8.20 38.29 10.05
C PRO A 23 -9.62 38.06 9.51
N LYS A 24 -10.63 37.96 10.39
CA LYS A 24 -12.03 37.70 10.04
C LYS A 24 -12.78 38.96 9.59
N ILE A 25 -12.20 40.14 9.80
CA ILE A 25 -12.73 41.43 9.34
C ILE A 25 -12.38 41.70 7.85
N SER A 26 -11.56 40.83 7.23
CA SER A 26 -11.22 40.89 5.80
C SER A 26 -12.35 40.46 4.84
N LEU A 27 -13.62 40.80 5.13
CA LEU A 27 -14.53 41.59 4.26
C LEU A 27 -16.03 41.39 4.55
N SER A 28 -16.67 42.56 4.70
CA SER A 28 -18.01 42.92 4.21
C SER A 28 -19.22 42.39 4.99
N PHE A 29 -19.66 43.11 6.01
CA PHE A 29 -20.91 42.84 6.73
C PHE A 29 -22.09 43.63 6.12
N SER A 30 -23.21 42.95 5.82
CA SER A 30 -24.56 43.55 5.68
C SER A 30 -25.27 43.54 7.06
N PRO A 31 -26.53 43.99 7.23
CA PRO A 31 -27.00 44.62 8.47
C PRO A 31 -26.79 43.70 9.69
N SER A 32 -26.71 44.30 10.88
CA SER A 32 -26.52 43.72 12.23
C SER A 32 -26.86 42.23 12.48
N ASP A 33 -27.82 41.68 11.73
CA ASP A 33 -28.32 40.31 11.77
C ASP A 33 -27.32 39.24 11.23
N GLU A 34 -26.52 39.53 10.19
CA GLU A 34 -25.57 38.54 9.63
C GLU A 34 -24.29 38.40 10.49
N VAL A 35 -23.91 39.48 11.20
CA VAL A 35 -22.77 39.47 12.13
C VAL A 35 -23.05 38.52 13.30
N SER A 36 -24.26 38.63 13.86
CA SER A 36 -24.75 37.80 14.97
C SER A 36 -24.83 36.31 14.65
N LEU A 37 -25.01 35.93 13.37
CA LEU A 37 -25.10 34.53 12.93
C LEU A 37 -23.74 33.83 12.80
N ARG A 38 -22.62 34.57 12.86
CA ARG A 38 -21.26 34.04 12.60
C ARG A 38 -20.24 34.35 13.70
N SER A 39 -20.61 35.11 14.73
CA SER A 39 -19.77 35.43 15.88
C SER A 39 -20.40 34.96 17.19
N GLU A 40 -19.62 34.30 18.04
CA GLU A 40 -20.01 33.97 19.43
C GLU A 40 -19.78 35.14 20.41
N VAL A 41 -19.32 36.29 19.90
CA VAL A 41 -19.08 37.55 20.63
C VAL A 41 -20.14 38.57 20.23
N ASP A 42 -20.44 39.54 21.09
CA ASP A 42 -21.29 40.69 20.77
C ASP A 42 -20.68 41.51 19.61
N ALA A 43 -21.17 41.19 18.42
CA ALA A 43 -20.82 41.77 17.14
C ALA A 43 -20.87 43.30 17.11
N ALA A 44 -21.87 43.90 17.76
CA ALA A 44 -22.09 45.34 17.73
C ALA A 44 -21.02 46.08 18.56
N ALA A 45 -20.65 45.52 19.72
CA ALA A 45 -19.62 46.08 20.58
C ALA A 45 -18.23 46.04 19.92
N ALA A 46 -17.85 44.90 19.34
CA ALA A 46 -16.57 44.73 18.66
C ALA A 46 -16.44 45.64 17.42
N LEU A 47 -17.51 45.79 16.65
CA LEU A 47 -17.53 46.66 15.47
C LEU A 47 -17.41 48.14 15.84
N GLY A 48 -18.09 48.56 16.92
CA GLY A 48 -17.97 49.92 17.46
C GLY A 48 -16.54 50.26 17.87
N GLU A 49 -15.83 49.32 18.49
CA GLU A 49 -14.43 49.50 18.89
C GLU A 49 -13.48 49.59 17.69
N LEU A 50 -13.69 48.78 16.66
CA LEU A 50 -12.90 48.83 15.41
C LEU A 50 -13.12 50.12 14.63
N MET A 51 -14.33 50.67 14.64
CA MET A 51 -14.61 51.99 14.06
C MET A 51 -13.96 53.10 14.87
N ALA A 52 -13.98 53.02 16.21
CA ALA A 52 -13.29 53.97 17.09
C ALA A 52 -11.78 53.97 16.84
N GLN A 53 -11.18 52.81 16.59
CA GLN A 53 -9.77 52.64 16.24
C GLN A 53 -9.45 52.93 14.76
N ARG A 54 -10.45 53.30 13.94
CA ARG A 54 -10.34 53.54 12.47
C ARG A 54 -9.81 52.34 11.67
N ARG A 55 -10.09 51.14 12.15
CA ARG A 55 -9.73 49.88 11.49
C ARG A 55 -10.85 49.32 10.62
N ALA A 56 -12.08 49.76 10.86
CA ALA A 56 -13.24 49.52 10.03
C ALA A 56 -13.84 50.85 9.52
N ILE A 57 -14.38 50.82 8.30
CA ILE A 57 -15.04 51.95 7.65
C ILE A 57 -16.47 51.59 7.28
N GLN A 58 -17.34 52.59 7.28
CA GLN A 58 -18.70 52.46 6.78
C GLN A 58 -18.77 53.03 5.36
N ILE A 59 -19.27 52.23 4.41
CA ILE A 59 -19.36 52.56 2.99
C ILE A 59 -20.72 52.14 2.43
N VAL A 60 -21.14 52.79 1.35
CA VAL A 60 -22.35 52.40 0.61
C VAL A 60 -21.95 51.53 -0.57
N VAL A 61 -22.48 50.30 -0.63
CA VAL A 61 -22.26 49.35 -1.72
C VAL A 61 -23.61 48.81 -2.17
N ALA A 62 -23.89 48.88 -3.48
CA ALA A 62 -25.17 48.43 -4.05
C ALA A 62 -26.42 49.09 -3.39
N GLY A 63 -26.29 50.32 -2.91
CA GLY A 63 -27.37 51.05 -2.23
C GLY A 63 -27.55 50.72 -0.74
N GLU A 64 -26.76 49.81 -0.18
CA GLU A 64 -26.81 49.42 1.23
C GLU A 64 -25.60 49.95 2.01
N GLN A 65 -25.84 50.36 3.27
CA GLN A 65 -24.78 50.71 4.22
C GLN A 65 -24.08 49.44 4.72
N ARG A 66 -22.76 49.37 4.55
CA ARG A 66 -21.95 48.19 4.88
C ARG A 66 -20.63 48.56 5.52
N PHE A 67 -20.06 47.62 6.26
CA PHE A 67 -18.77 47.79 6.90
C PHE A 67 -17.66 47.05 6.14
N ALA A 68 -16.53 47.72 5.93
CA ALA A 68 -15.33 47.18 5.31
C ALA A 68 -14.09 47.46 6.16
N ALA A 69 -13.02 46.69 5.99
CA ALA A 69 -11.75 47.00 6.64
C ALA A 69 -11.15 48.28 6.05
N ALA A 70 -10.52 49.10 6.88
CA ALA A 70 -9.94 50.37 6.45
C ALA A 70 -8.88 50.20 5.34
N GLU A 71 -8.12 49.10 5.38
CA GLU A 71 -7.12 48.70 4.37
C GLU A 71 -7.69 48.48 2.95
N ASP A 72 -9.01 48.39 2.82
CA ASP A 72 -9.70 48.14 1.55
C ASP A 72 -10.33 49.37 0.95
N ALA A 73 -10.17 50.51 1.60
CA ALA A 73 -10.76 51.77 1.18
C ALA A 73 -10.46 52.07 -0.30
N ALA A 74 -9.19 51.98 -0.71
CA ALA A 74 -8.80 52.17 -2.11
C ALA A 74 -9.50 51.20 -3.07
N ARG A 75 -9.62 49.91 -2.73
CA ARG A 75 -10.28 48.90 -3.58
C ARG A 75 -11.74 49.23 -3.83
N TYR A 76 -12.47 49.63 -2.79
CA TYR A 76 -13.88 50.00 -2.89
C TYR A 76 -14.10 51.31 -3.65
N ARG A 77 -13.23 52.30 -3.44
CA ARG A 77 -13.26 53.55 -4.21
C ARG A 77 -12.98 53.29 -5.70
N ASP A 78 -11.91 52.58 -6.00
CA ASP A 78 -11.41 52.43 -7.37
C ASP A 78 -12.25 51.43 -8.19
N ALA A 79 -12.82 50.40 -7.56
CA ALA A 79 -13.67 49.43 -8.26
C ALA A 79 -15.14 49.87 -8.40
N LEU A 80 -15.71 50.48 -7.35
CA LEU A 80 -17.15 50.72 -7.21
C LEU A 80 -17.52 52.20 -7.11
N GLY A 81 -16.55 53.11 -6.96
CA GLY A 81 -16.82 54.54 -6.77
C GLY A 81 -17.36 54.90 -5.39
N CYS A 82 -17.11 54.08 -4.36
CA CYS A 82 -17.61 54.34 -3.01
C CYS A 82 -17.00 55.61 -2.41
N ALA A 83 -17.83 56.42 -1.74
CA ALA A 83 -17.35 57.54 -0.94
C ALA A 83 -16.67 57.01 0.33
N LEU A 84 -15.43 57.45 0.58
CA LEU A 84 -14.65 57.05 1.74
C LEU A 84 -14.79 58.08 2.88
N PRO A 85 -14.82 57.64 4.14
CA PRO A 85 -14.80 58.55 5.29
C PRO A 85 -13.46 59.31 5.40
N LEU A 86 -13.53 60.54 5.90
CA LEU A 86 -12.37 61.41 6.09
C LEU A 86 -11.47 60.92 7.24
N GLY A 87 -10.16 61.03 7.10
CA GLY A 87 -9.19 60.74 8.16
C GLY A 87 -8.56 59.33 8.13
N LEU A 88 -8.60 58.65 6.98
CA LEU A 88 -7.86 57.41 6.73
C LEU A 88 -6.39 57.69 6.39
N PRO A 89 -5.44 56.85 6.84
CA PRO A 89 -4.03 56.94 6.43
C PRO A 89 -3.86 56.82 4.91
N GLN A 90 -2.86 57.54 4.37
CA GLN A 90 -2.60 57.57 2.93
C GLN A 90 -2.35 56.18 2.34
N ALA A 91 -1.64 55.32 3.09
CA ALA A 91 -1.35 53.93 2.71
C ALA A 91 -2.61 53.07 2.42
N PHE A 92 -3.78 53.43 2.94
CA PHE A 92 -5.04 52.72 2.67
C PHE A 92 -5.86 53.34 1.52
N THR A 93 -5.42 54.49 1.03
CA THR A 93 -6.06 55.25 -0.05
C THR A 93 -5.24 55.27 -1.33
N ASP A 94 -4.03 54.73 -1.33
CA ASP A 94 -3.19 54.63 -2.52
C ASP A 94 -3.86 53.75 -3.60
N PRO A 95 -3.75 54.11 -4.90
CA PRO A 95 -4.41 53.36 -5.97
C PRO A 95 -3.96 51.90 -6.04
N VAL A 96 -4.91 51.02 -6.38
CA VAL A 96 -4.65 49.57 -6.55
C VAL A 96 -4.78 49.21 -8.03
N ASP A 97 -3.90 48.35 -8.56
CA ASP A 97 -3.85 48.01 -9.99
C ASP A 97 -5.11 47.26 -10.49
N THR A 98 -5.55 46.24 -9.76
CA THR A 98 -6.71 45.41 -10.16
C THR A 98 -7.80 45.38 -9.07
N PRO A 99 -8.42 46.52 -8.74
CA PRO A 99 -9.24 46.66 -7.53
C PRO A 99 -10.51 45.78 -7.60
N LEU A 100 -11.12 45.66 -8.78
CA LEU A 100 -12.29 44.82 -8.98
C LEU A 100 -11.97 43.32 -8.87
N VAL A 101 -10.86 42.87 -9.45
CA VAL A 101 -10.42 41.46 -9.40
C VAL A 101 -10.11 41.07 -7.96
N GLU A 102 -9.48 41.95 -7.18
CA GLU A 102 -9.19 41.70 -5.76
C GLU A 102 -10.45 41.61 -4.90
N LEU A 103 -11.44 42.49 -5.11
CA LEU A 103 -12.72 42.42 -4.40
C LEU A 103 -13.48 41.14 -4.72
N VAL A 104 -13.55 40.74 -6.00
CA VAL A 104 -14.20 39.50 -6.42
C VAL A 104 -13.46 38.28 -5.85
N ALA A 105 -12.12 38.31 -5.81
CA ALA A 105 -11.35 37.21 -5.25
C ALA A 105 -11.60 37.02 -3.75
N ARG A 106 -11.81 38.10 -3.00
CA ARG A 106 -12.14 37.98 -1.58
C ARG A 106 -13.59 37.59 -1.33
N PHE A 107 -14.52 38.02 -2.20
CA PHE A 107 -15.86 37.44 -2.23
C PHE A 107 -15.80 35.91 -2.39
N ALA A 108 -14.95 35.42 -3.30
CA ALA A 108 -14.79 33.98 -3.54
C ALA A 108 -14.20 33.22 -2.34
N ARG A 109 -13.27 33.81 -1.58
CA ARG A 109 -12.66 33.19 -0.38
C ARG A 109 -13.61 32.99 0.80
N THR A 110 -14.71 33.73 0.84
CA THR A 110 -15.64 33.75 1.98
C THR A 110 -16.98 33.07 1.68
N ARG A 111 -17.19 32.62 0.44
CA ARG A 111 -18.44 32.03 -0.07
C ARG A 111 -18.15 30.65 -0.67
N SER A 112 -19.12 29.74 -0.56
CA SER A 112 -19.01 28.33 -0.97
C SER A 112 -20.09 28.00 -2.00
N PRO A 113 -19.74 27.28 -3.08
CA PRO A 113 -20.00 27.57 -4.50
C PRO A 113 -21.01 28.67 -4.82
N PHE A 114 -20.68 29.61 -5.70
CA PHE A 114 -21.56 30.75 -6.01
C PHE A 114 -21.71 30.95 -7.52
N VAL A 115 -22.75 31.66 -7.94
CA VAL A 115 -22.98 31.99 -9.35
C VAL A 115 -22.60 33.45 -9.64
N THR A 116 -22.39 33.81 -10.91
CA THR A 116 -21.97 35.17 -11.31
C THR A 116 -22.95 36.25 -10.84
N ARG A 117 -24.25 35.94 -10.80
CA ARG A 117 -25.28 36.87 -10.27
C ARG A 117 -25.10 37.20 -8.80
N ASP A 118 -24.54 36.29 -8.00
CA ASP A 118 -24.33 36.53 -6.57
C ASP A 118 -23.26 37.61 -6.36
N VAL A 119 -22.21 37.60 -7.18
CA VAL A 119 -21.16 38.64 -7.18
C VAL A 119 -21.73 39.97 -7.65
N ALA A 120 -22.49 39.94 -8.76
CA ALA A 120 -23.09 41.14 -9.36
C ALA A 120 -24.03 41.84 -8.37
N ALA A 121 -24.96 41.08 -7.77
CA ALA A 121 -25.88 41.58 -6.76
C ALA A 121 -25.14 42.06 -5.51
N ARG A 122 -24.13 41.31 -5.05
CA ARG A 122 -23.37 41.70 -3.86
C ARG A 122 -22.60 43.00 -4.05
N LEU A 123 -21.91 43.18 -5.16
CA LEU A 123 -21.03 44.34 -5.37
C LEU A 123 -21.73 45.50 -6.09
N GLY A 124 -22.99 45.35 -6.52
CA GLY A 124 -23.71 46.36 -7.29
C GLY A 124 -23.14 46.52 -8.71
N LEU A 125 -22.64 45.43 -9.29
CA LEU A 125 -22.01 45.40 -10.61
C LEU A 125 -22.97 44.89 -11.68
N SER A 126 -22.70 45.22 -12.94
CA SER A 126 -23.31 44.49 -14.05
C SER A 126 -22.80 43.04 -14.11
N LEU A 127 -23.62 42.12 -14.62
CA LEU A 127 -23.26 40.73 -14.82
C LEU A 127 -21.98 40.57 -15.67
N GLU A 128 -21.82 41.42 -16.69
CA GLU A 128 -20.63 41.43 -17.57
C GLU A 128 -19.35 41.79 -16.81
N ARG A 129 -19.37 42.85 -15.99
CA ARG A 129 -18.20 43.25 -15.19
C ARG A 129 -17.80 42.17 -14.18
N ALA A 130 -18.79 41.52 -13.55
CA ALA A 130 -18.55 40.41 -12.66
C ALA A 130 -17.97 39.19 -13.40
N ALA A 131 -18.48 38.88 -14.61
CA ALA A 131 -17.99 37.78 -15.43
C ALA A 131 -16.55 37.98 -15.88
N VAL A 132 -16.17 39.18 -16.32
CA VAL A 132 -14.79 39.50 -16.74
C VAL A 132 -13.82 39.33 -15.57
N ALA A 133 -14.16 39.83 -14.38
CA ALA A 133 -13.31 39.68 -13.20
C ALA A 133 -13.14 38.21 -12.78
N LEU A 134 -14.20 37.40 -12.87
CA LEU A 134 -14.14 35.96 -12.60
C LEU A 134 -13.29 35.21 -13.65
N ALA A 135 -13.38 35.58 -14.93
CA ALA A 135 -12.56 35.00 -15.99
C ALA A 135 -11.06 35.29 -15.78
N THR A 136 -10.70 36.50 -15.31
CA THR A 136 -9.32 36.83 -14.94
C THR A 136 -8.83 35.98 -13.77
N LEU A 137 -9.68 35.71 -12.78
CA LEU A 137 -9.33 34.83 -11.65
C LEU A 137 -9.23 33.35 -12.04
N GLU A 138 -10.04 32.91 -13.00
CA GLU A 138 -9.98 31.56 -13.57
C GLU A 138 -8.67 31.36 -14.35
N ALA A 139 -8.29 32.33 -15.20
CA ALA A 139 -7.02 32.32 -15.91
C ALA A 139 -5.80 32.31 -14.95
N ALA A 140 -5.95 32.92 -13.78
CA ALA A 140 -4.94 32.90 -12.71
C ALA A 140 -5.00 31.66 -11.79
N ASN A 141 -5.86 30.67 -12.09
CA ASN A 141 -6.09 29.46 -11.27
C ASN A 141 -6.47 29.75 -9.80
N ARG A 142 -7.15 30.87 -9.53
CA ARG A 142 -7.63 31.22 -8.17
C ARG A 142 -9.06 30.77 -7.92
N VAL A 143 -9.87 30.72 -8.98
CA VAL A 143 -11.24 30.17 -8.95
C VAL A 143 -11.39 29.10 -10.01
N VAL A 144 -12.28 28.15 -9.77
CA VAL A 144 -12.62 27.08 -10.71
C VAL A 144 -14.10 27.17 -11.05
N ARG A 145 -14.43 26.93 -12.31
CA ARG A 145 -15.80 26.85 -12.81
C ARG A 145 -16.26 25.39 -12.90
N GLY A 146 -17.45 25.08 -12.40
CA GLY A 146 -17.99 23.71 -12.43
C GLY A 146 -19.37 23.58 -11.79
N GLU A 147 -19.86 22.35 -11.67
CA GLU A 147 -21.10 22.02 -10.96
C GLU A 147 -20.71 21.46 -9.59
N PHE A 148 -20.87 22.24 -8.53
CA PHE A 148 -20.39 21.85 -7.20
C PHE A 148 -21.51 21.49 -6.22
N ARG A 149 -22.75 21.96 -6.46
CA ARG A 149 -23.95 21.60 -5.68
C ARG A 149 -24.80 20.54 -6.40
N PRO A 150 -25.33 19.53 -5.68
CA PRO A 150 -26.02 18.37 -6.27
C PRO A 150 -27.39 18.65 -6.94
N LEU A 151 -27.78 19.92 -7.07
CA LEU A 151 -29.02 20.39 -7.72
C LEU A 151 -28.81 21.74 -8.43
N GLY A 152 -27.56 22.08 -8.78
CA GLY A 152 -27.23 23.33 -9.48
C GLY A 152 -27.71 23.28 -10.92
N ALA A 153 -28.48 24.28 -11.35
CA ALA A 153 -28.92 24.42 -12.75
C ALA A 153 -27.95 25.25 -13.61
N GLU A 154 -26.96 25.90 -12.98
CA GLU A 154 -26.01 26.81 -13.63
C GLU A 154 -24.58 26.43 -13.24
N ARG A 155 -23.59 26.73 -14.10
CA ARG A 155 -22.17 26.56 -13.77
C ARG A 155 -21.78 27.55 -12.67
N GLU A 156 -21.26 27.02 -11.57
CA GLU A 156 -20.85 27.73 -10.37
C GLU A 156 -19.35 28.02 -10.38
N TRP A 157 -18.96 28.96 -9.53
CA TRP A 157 -17.58 29.35 -9.25
C TRP A 157 -17.24 28.98 -7.81
N CYS A 158 -16.01 28.53 -7.59
CA CYS A 158 -15.49 28.29 -6.26
C CYS A 158 -14.00 28.65 -6.20
N ASP A 159 -13.56 29.31 -5.13
CA ASP A 159 -12.14 29.52 -4.87
C ASP A 159 -11.43 28.17 -4.66
N THR A 160 -10.22 28.02 -5.18
CA THR A 160 -9.47 26.76 -5.14
C THR A 160 -9.17 26.28 -3.73
N GLU A 161 -8.84 27.19 -2.81
CA GLU A 161 -8.55 26.86 -1.41
C GLU A 161 -9.82 26.55 -0.63
N VAL A 162 -10.91 27.28 -0.89
CA VAL A 162 -12.23 26.99 -0.31
C VAL A 162 -12.72 25.63 -0.78
N LEU A 163 -12.59 25.30 -2.07
CA LEU A 163 -12.96 23.98 -2.60
C LEU A 163 -12.14 22.85 -1.95
N ARG A 164 -10.82 23.05 -1.78
CA ARG A 164 -9.96 22.12 -1.03
C ARG A 164 -10.43 21.94 0.41
N LEU A 165 -10.77 23.04 1.09
CA LEU A 165 -11.27 23.02 2.47
C LEU A 165 -12.61 22.29 2.58
N ILE A 166 -13.55 22.55 1.67
CA ILE A 166 -14.86 21.86 1.61
C ILE A 166 -14.63 20.37 1.41
N ARG A 167 -13.82 19.98 0.41
CA ARG A 167 -13.48 18.56 0.18
C ARG A 167 -12.88 17.93 1.41
N ARG A 168 -11.89 18.58 2.05
CA ARG A 168 -11.25 18.09 3.28
C ARG A 168 -12.25 17.94 4.43
N ARG A 169 -13.17 18.89 4.63
CA ARG A 169 -14.20 18.82 5.70
C ARG A 169 -15.26 17.76 5.41
N SER A 170 -15.71 17.64 4.16
CA SER A 170 -16.64 16.58 3.73
C SER A 170 -16.02 15.20 3.89
N LEU A 171 -14.74 15.03 3.50
CA LEU A 171 -13.98 13.80 3.76
C LEU A 171 -13.80 13.54 5.25
N ALA A 172 -13.52 14.57 6.06
CA ALA A 172 -13.39 14.42 7.51
C ALA A 172 -14.71 14.01 8.18
N ARG A 173 -15.86 14.48 7.69
CA ARG A 173 -17.17 14.05 8.15
C ARG A 173 -17.43 12.59 7.79
N LEU A 174 -17.16 12.21 6.54
CA LEU A 174 -17.26 10.81 6.08
C LEU A 174 -16.33 9.86 6.85
N ARG A 175 -15.18 10.33 7.35
CA ARG A 175 -14.28 9.53 8.22
C ARG A 175 -14.86 9.27 9.59
N LYS A 176 -15.56 10.25 10.17
CA LYS A 176 -16.20 10.12 11.48
C LYS A 176 -17.40 9.16 11.43
N GLU A 177 -17.94 8.90 10.24
CA GLU A 177 -19.03 7.95 10.00
C GLU A 177 -18.52 6.50 9.79
N VAL A 178 -17.21 6.24 9.84
CA VAL A 178 -16.66 4.88 9.67
C VAL A 178 -16.50 4.19 11.01
N GLU A 179 -17.38 3.23 11.32
CA GLU A 179 -17.15 2.27 12.40
C GLU A 179 -15.96 1.36 12.03
N PRO A 180 -14.94 1.24 12.89
CA PRO A 180 -13.82 0.31 12.67
C PRO A 180 -14.29 -1.14 12.77
N VAL A 181 -13.62 -2.03 12.05
CA VAL A 181 -13.75 -3.49 12.22
C VAL A 181 -12.73 -4.00 13.22
N ASP A 182 -12.97 -5.17 13.80
CA ASP A 182 -11.99 -5.82 14.67
C ASP A 182 -10.82 -6.44 13.87
N GLN A 183 -9.77 -6.83 14.59
CA GLN A 183 -8.56 -7.43 13.99
C GLN A 183 -8.83 -8.80 13.36
N LEU A 184 -9.82 -9.54 13.87
CA LEU A 184 -10.20 -10.85 13.33
C LEU A 184 -10.81 -10.71 11.93
N THR A 185 -11.71 -9.74 11.78
CA THR A 185 -12.32 -9.35 10.50
C THR A 185 -11.25 -8.88 9.52
N PHE A 186 -10.26 -8.11 9.98
CA PHE A 186 -9.14 -7.72 9.13
C PHE A 186 -8.30 -8.92 8.67
N ALA A 187 -8.08 -9.92 9.53
CA ALA A 187 -7.36 -11.13 9.14
C ALA A 187 -8.13 -11.99 8.12
N ARG A 188 -9.46 -12.11 8.26
CA ARG A 188 -10.34 -12.72 7.24
C ARG A 188 -10.24 -12.00 5.92
N PHE A 189 -10.42 -10.68 5.95
CA PHE A 189 -10.35 -9.81 4.80
C PHE A 189 -9.02 -9.98 4.07
N LEU A 190 -7.89 -10.02 4.77
CA LEU A 190 -6.58 -10.09 4.13
C LEU A 190 -6.37 -11.43 3.41
N ALA A 191 -6.83 -12.55 3.99
CA ALA A 191 -6.80 -13.86 3.32
C ALA A 191 -7.68 -13.88 2.06
N GLU A 192 -8.87 -13.30 2.12
CA GLU A 192 -9.78 -13.17 0.97
C GLU A 192 -9.24 -12.23 -0.10
N TRP A 193 -8.71 -11.07 0.30
CA TRP A 193 -8.14 -10.05 -0.57
C TRP A 193 -6.99 -10.60 -1.43
N HIS A 194 -6.19 -11.49 -0.85
CA HIS A 194 -5.10 -12.17 -1.54
C HIS A 194 -5.52 -13.42 -2.33
N GLY A 195 -6.81 -13.75 -2.40
CA GLY A 195 -7.33 -14.89 -3.16
C GLY A 195 -7.00 -16.25 -2.54
N VAL A 196 -6.67 -16.32 -1.25
CA VAL A 196 -6.33 -17.59 -0.56
C VAL A 196 -7.58 -18.45 -0.35
N THR A 197 -8.71 -17.83 -0.05
CA THR A 197 -9.98 -18.53 0.23
C THR A 197 -10.68 -19.00 -1.04
N ALA A 198 -10.42 -18.35 -2.18
CA ALA A 198 -11.01 -18.67 -3.48
C ALA A 198 -9.94 -18.69 -4.59
N PRO A 199 -9.01 -19.68 -4.59
CA PRO A 199 -7.91 -19.68 -5.54
C PRO A 199 -8.39 -19.97 -6.97
N SER A 200 -7.88 -19.20 -7.91
CA SER A 200 -8.14 -19.32 -9.35
C SER A 200 -7.19 -20.34 -9.99
N SER A 201 -7.37 -20.67 -11.27
CA SER A 201 -6.55 -21.67 -11.98
C SER A 201 -6.02 -21.11 -13.30
N GLY A 202 -4.87 -21.62 -13.76
CA GLY A 202 -4.30 -21.27 -15.06
C GLY A 202 -3.26 -20.15 -15.01
N SER A 203 -2.79 -19.74 -16.20
CA SER A 203 -1.76 -18.70 -16.36
C SER A 203 -2.28 -17.30 -16.04
N GLU A 204 -3.53 -16.98 -16.40
CA GLU A 204 -4.16 -15.69 -16.07
C GLU A 204 -4.25 -15.48 -14.56
N ALA A 205 -4.64 -16.51 -13.81
CA ALA A 205 -4.64 -16.49 -12.34
C ALA A 205 -3.26 -16.19 -11.76
N LEU A 206 -2.18 -16.71 -12.37
CA LEU A 206 -0.82 -16.39 -11.93
C LEU A 206 -0.50 -14.91 -12.18
N VAL A 207 -0.87 -14.35 -13.32
CA VAL A 207 -0.65 -12.93 -13.63
C VAL A 207 -1.41 -12.02 -12.66
N GLU A 208 -2.66 -12.34 -12.32
CA GLU A 208 -3.43 -11.60 -11.31
C GLU A 208 -2.74 -11.66 -9.93
N VAL A 209 -2.32 -12.84 -9.49
CA VAL A 209 -1.59 -13.02 -8.23
C VAL A 209 -0.27 -12.25 -8.22
N LEU A 210 0.49 -12.29 -9.32
CA LEU A 210 1.72 -11.53 -9.46
C LEU A 210 1.47 -10.02 -9.51
N THR A 211 0.32 -9.57 -10.01
CA THR A 211 -0.09 -8.16 -9.96
C THR A 211 -0.22 -7.69 -8.52
N THR A 212 -0.88 -8.46 -7.65
CA THR A 212 -0.97 -8.15 -6.22
C THR A 212 0.41 -8.24 -5.53
N LEU A 213 1.19 -9.27 -5.83
CA LEU A 213 2.47 -9.55 -5.17
C LEU A 213 3.67 -8.77 -5.75
N SER A 214 3.49 -8.01 -6.83
CA SER A 214 4.59 -7.28 -7.51
C SER A 214 5.34 -6.38 -6.53
N GLY A 215 6.65 -6.61 -6.40
CA GLY A 215 7.55 -5.92 -5.46
C GLY A 215 7.54 -6.41 -4.01
N ALA A 216 6.74 -7.41 -3.64
CA ALA A 216 6.72 -7.98 -2.30
C ALA A 216 8.02 -8.72 -1.97
N SER A 217 8.54 -8.50 -0.77
CA SER A 217 9.77 -9.14 -0.30
C SER A 217 9.51 -10.56 0.25
N LEU A 218 9.33 -11.51 -0.66
CA LEU A 218 8.94 -12.90 -0.35
C LEU A 218 10.15 -13.77 -0.03
N VAL A 219 9.97 -14.78 0.84
CA VAL A 219 11.03 -15.77 1.10
C VAL A 219 11.10 -16.75 -0.07
N ALA A 220 12.29 -16.95 -0.63
CA ALA A 220 12.49 -17.75 -1.83
C ALA A 220 12.03 -19.22 -1.64
N SER A 221 12.30 -19.81 -0.48
CA SER A 221 11.89 -21.19 -0.17
C SER A 221 10.38 -21.40 -0.05
N THR A 222 9.61 -20.36 0.29
CA THR A 222 8.15 -20.44 0.45
C THR A 222 7.39 -20.00 -0.80
N LEU A 223 8.02 -19.28 -1.73
CA LEU A 223 7.39 -18.73 -2.92
C LEU A 223 6.59 -19.78 -3.73
N GLU A 224 7.28 -20.82 -4.20
CA GLU A 224 6.67 -21.88 -5.04
C GLU A 224 6.08 -23.03 -4.23
N THR A 225 6.28 -23.06 -2.91
CA THR A 225 5.80 -24.12 -2.01
C THR A 225 4.50 -23.74 -1.28
N ASP A 226 4.40 -22.48 -0.85
CA ASP A 226 3.34 -22.01 0.05
C ASP A 226 2.62 -20.76 -0.45
N VAL A 227 3.32 -19.82 -1.11
CA VAL A 227 2.71 -18.53 -1.50
C VAL A 227 1.87 -18.66 -2.78
N LEU A 228 2.47 -19.15 -3.86
CA LEU A 228 1.78 -19.28 -5.16
C LEU A 228 0.76 -20.42 -5.19
N PRO A 229 1.04 -21.64 -4.67
CA PRO A 229 0.06 -22.73 -4.68
C PRO A 229 -1.22 -22.44 -3.90
N MET A 230 -1.15 -21.59 -2.87
CA MET A 230 -2.33 -21.18 -2.09
C MET A 230 -3.25 -20.23 -2.84
N ARG A 231 -2.79 -19.61 -3.92
CA ARG A 231 -3.56 -18.63 -4.72
C ARG A 231 -3.88 -19.13 -6.12
N VAL A 232 -3.05 -20.03 -6.66
CA VAL A 232 -3.22 -20.63 -7.99
C VAL A 232 -3.37 -22.15 -7.84
N ARG A 233 -4.59 -22.66 -8.01
CA ARG A 233 -4.88 -24.09 -7.96
C ARG A 233 -4.06 -24.83 -9.00
N GLY A 234 -3.38 -25.89 -8.57
CA GLY A 234 -2.53 -26.69 -9.45
C GLY A 234 -1.32 -25.93 -9.99
N TYR A 235 -0.81 -24.93 -9.25
CA TYR A 235 0.42 -24.21 -9.61
C TYR A 235 1.54 -25.18 -10.00
N ARG A 236 2.20 -24.88 -11.13
CA ARG A 236 3.37 -25.61 -11.60
C ARG A 236 4.49 -24.61 -11.88
N PRO A 237 5.75 -24.90 -11.50
CA PRO A 237 6.88 -24.00 -11.70
C PRO A 237 7.09 -23.53 -13.16
N VAL A 238 6.64 -24.34 -14.13
CA VAL A 238 6.70 -23.98 -15.56
C VAL A 238 5.94 -22.70 -15.89
N LEU A 239 4.84 -22.41 -15.18
CA LEU A 239 4.04 -21.19 -15.44
C LEU A 239 4.85 -19.92 -15.16
N LEU A 240 5.63 -19.92 -14.09
CA LEU A 240 6.49 -18.80 -13.74
C LEU A 240 7.77 -18.79 -14.59
N ASP A 241 8.32 -19.96 -14.93
CA ASP A 241 9.45 -20.05 -15.87
C ASP A 241 9.11 -19.49 -17.25
N ASP A 242 7.90 -19.74 -17.75
CA ASP A 242 7.43 -19.24 -19.05
C ASP A 242 7.39 -17.70 -19.03
N LEU A 243 6.88 -17.09 -17.96
CA LEU A 243 6.84 -15.63 -17.78
C LEU A 243 8.24 -14.99 -17.62
N CYS A 244 9.15 -15.66 -16.93
CA CYS A 244 10.53 -15.18 -16.81
C CYS A 244 11.29 -15.30 -18.14
N THR A 245 11.11 -16.42 -18.85
CA THR A 245 11.80 -16.68 -20.12
C THR A 245 11.27 -15.79 -21.23
N SER A 246 9.97 -15.45 -21.23
CA SER A 246 9.39 -14.47 -22.16
C SER A 246 9.81 -13.03 -21.86
N GLY A 247 10.38 -12.79 -20.68
CA GLY A 247 10.79 -11.45 -20.23
C GLY A 247 9.63 -10.61 -19.70
N GLU A 248 8.47 -11.21 -19.42
CA GLU A 248 7.32 -10.50 -18.81
C GLU A 248 7.53 -10.27 -17.31
N VAL A 249 8.18 -11.22 -16.62
CA VAL A 249 8.45 -11.16 -15.18
C VAL A 249 9.94 -11.22 -14.90
N VAL A 250 10.43 -10.28 -14.10
CA VAL A 250 11.82 -10.22 -13.62
C VAL A 250 11.84 -10.48 -12.12
N TRP A 251 12.75 -11.33 -11.66
CA TRP A 251 12.95 -11.60 -10.24
C TRP A 251 14.27 -11.00 -9.75
N ILE A 252 14.28 -10.43 -8.55
CA ILE A 252 15.45 -9.74 -7.98
C ILE A 252 15.63 -10.19 -6.54
N GLY A 253 16.87 -10.47 -6.12
CA GLY A 253 17.16 -10.77 -4.72
C GLY A 253 16.99 -9.55 -3.82
N ALA A 254 16.55 -9.81 -2.60
CA ALA A 254 16.10 -8.82 -1.63
C ALA A 254 16.77 -9.02 -0.26
N GLY A 255 18.01 -9.52 -0.27
CA GLY A 255 18.76 -9.89 0.92
C GLY A 255 18.78 -11.40 1.20
N SER A 256 19.84 -11.84 1.87
CA SER A 256 20.03 -13.23 2.29
C SER A 256 19.37 -13.50 3.65
N LEU A 257 18.88 -14.73 3.87
CA LEU A 257 18.36 -15.24 5.14
C LEU A 257 19.24 -16.35 5.73
N GLY A 258 20.45 -16.52 5.18
CA GLY A 258 21.40 -17.58 5.54
C GLY A 258 22.11 -18.16 4.30
N GLY A 259 22.88 -19.23 4.49
CA GLY A 259 23.81 -19.71 3.45
C GLY A 259 23.18 -20.12 2.11
N ASN A 260 21.92 -20.56 2.10
CA ASN A 260 21.27 -21.08 0.88
C ASN A 260 19.81 -20.64 0.69
N ASP A 261 19.35 -19.60 1.40
CA ASP A 261 17.99 -19.06 1.28
C ASP A 261 18.04 -17.54 1.41
N GLY A 262 17.00 -16.87 0.91
CA GLY A 262 16.97 -15.42 0.82
C GLY A 262 15.59 -14.90 0.51
N ARG A 263 15.48 -13.57 0.41
CA ARG A 263 14.27 -12.92 -0.06
C ARG A 263 14.40 -12.62 -1.54
N VAL A 264 13.29 -12.68 -2.25
CA VAL A 264 13.17 -12.29 -3.66
C VAL A 264 11.95 -11.41 -3.84
N ARG A 265 12.03 -10.52 -4.83
CA ARG A 265 10.92 -9.70 -5.32
C ARG A 265 10.66 -10.08 -6.78
N LEU A 266 9.39 -10.19 -7.14
CA LEU A 266 8.95 -10.39 -8.51
C LEU A 266 8.38 -9.08 -9.02
N PHE A 267 8.68 -8.70 -10.26
CA PHE A 267 8.18 -7.51 -10.91
C PHE A 267 7.73 -7.85 -12.33
N PHE A 268 6.71 -7.18 -12.82
CA PHE A 268 6.53 -7.08 -14.27
C PHE A 268 7.63 -6.20 -14.86
N ALA A 269 8.13 -6.56 -16.05
CA ALA A 269 9.26 -5.89 -16.67
C ALA A 269 8.98 -4.39 -16.94
N ASP A 270 7.74 -4.02 -17.26
CA ASP A 270 7.29 -2.64 -17.48
C ASP A 270 7.19 -1.81 -16.18
N GLN A 271 6.99 -2.47 -15.04
CA GLN A 271 6.88 -1.82 -13.73
C GLN A 271 8.22 -1.72 -13.00
N LEU A 272 9.19 -2.58 -13.34
CA LEU A 272 10.45 -2.73 -12.62
C LEU A 272 11.20 -1.39 -12.46
N ALA A 273 11.42 -0.67 -13.56
CA ALA A 273 12.12 0.61 -13.55
C ALA A 273 11.43 1.67 -12.68
N THR A 274 10.11 1.59 -12.56
CA THR A 274 9.33 2.54 -11.77
C THR A 274 9.33 2.18 -10.29
N LEU A 275 9.16 0.91 -9.93
CA LEU A 275 9.00 0.47 -8.55
C LEU A 275 10.34 0.31 -7.81
N LEU A 276 11.38 -0.23 -8.45
CA LEU A 276 12.65 -0.57 -7.79
C LEU A 276 13.31 0.61 -7.06
N PRO A 277 13.34 1.84 -7.62
CA PRO A 277 13.97 2.98 -6.95
C PRO A 277 13.31 3.41 -5.63
N ALA A 278 12.08 2.98 -5.36
CA ALA A 278 11.37 3.33 -4.12
C ALA A 278 11.73 2.41 -2.93
N PHE A 279 12.43 1.30 -3.16
CA PHE A 279 12.91 0.42 -2.10
C PHE A 279 14.28 0.85 -1.55
N GLU A 280 14.56 0.41 -0.33
CA GLU A 280 15.91 0.47 0.23
C GLU A 280 16.86 -0.36 -0.63
N GLN A 281 18.00 0.22 -0.96
CA GLN A 281 19.04 -0.47 -1.71
C GLN A 281 19.91 -1.22 -0.73
N ASN A 282 20.24 -2.46 -1.06
CA ASN A 282 21.23 -3.22 -0.30
C ASN A 282 22.61 -2.59 -0.48
N GLU A 283 23.47 -2.82 0.50
CA GLU A 283 24.87 -2.43 0.40
C GLU A 283 25.53 -3.17 -0.77
N LYS A 284 26.33 -2.45 -1.54
CA LYS A 284 27.02 -3.00 -2.71
C LYS A 284 28.09 -3.97 -2.24
N VAL A 285 28.10 -5.17 -2.80
CA VAL A 285 29.09 -6.20 -2.38
C VAL A 285 30.45 -5.90 -2.98
N GLU A 286 31.48 -5.75 -2.16
CA GLU A 286 32.84 -5.50 -2.63
C GLU A 286 33.61 -6.81 -2.88
N GLY A 287 34.48 -6.83 -3.89
CA GLY A 287 35.33 -7.98 -4.16
C GLY A 287 35.83 -8.03 -5.60
N GLN A 288 37.07 -8.48 -5.80
CA GLN A 288 37.68 -8.55 -7.13
C GLN A 288 36.93 -9.49 -8.09
N VAL A 289 36.36 -10.59 -7.58
CA VAL A 289 35.54 -11.51 -8.37
C VAL A 289 34.19 -10.87 -8.72
N HIS A 290 33.54 -10.21 -7.75
CA HIS A 290 32.28 -9.49 -7.95
C HIS A 290 32.42 -8.37 -8.99
N ASP A 291 33.50 -7.59 -8.94
CA ASP A 291 33.76 -6.52 -9.90
C ASP A 291 34.03 -7.04 -11.32
N GLN A 292 34.72 -8.18 -11.44
CA GLN A 292 34.90 -8.84 -12.75
C GLN A 292 33.57 -9.36 -13.31
N ILE A 293 32.67 -9.89 -12.48
CA ILE A 293 31.32 -10.30 -12.92
C ILE A 293 30.54 -9.08 -13.40
N ARG A 294 30.53 -7.98 -12.62
CA ARG A 294 29.85 -6.72 -13.01
C ARG A 294 30.38 -6.20 -14.34
N ALA A 295 31.70 -6.12 -14.50
CA ALA A 295 32.32 -5.65 -15.73
C ALA A 295 31.95 -6.54 -16.93
N ALA A 296 32.01 -7.86 -16.77
CA ALA A 296 31.65 -8.81 -17.82
C ALA A 296 30.19 -8.67 -18.25
N LEU A 297 29.26 -8.54 -17.30
CA LEU A 297 27.83 -8.38 -17.59
C LEU A 297 27.50 -6.99 -18.16
N ALA A 298 28.20 -5.94 -17.73
CA ALA A 298 28.03 -4.59 -18.26
C ALA A 298 28.49 -4.49 -19.73
N GLU A 299 29.61 -5.14 -20.07
CA GLU A 299 30.17 -5.11 -21.44
C GLU A 299 29.42 -6.05 -22.40
N ARG A 300 29.11 -7.28 -21.96
CA ARG A 300 28.57 -8.33 -22.85
C ARG A 300 27.05 -8.47 -22.81
N GLY A 301 26.40 -7.84 -21.82
CA GLY A 301 24.99 -8.06 -21.54
C GLY A 301 24.72 -9.46 -20.96
N ALA A 302 23.49 -9.92 -21.16
CA ALA A 302 23.02 -11.20 -20.62
C ALA A 302 23.92 -12.37 -21.03
N SER A 303 24.53 -13.05 -20.05
CA SER A 303 25.59 -14.03 -20.26
C SER A 303 25.30 -15.37 -19.58
N PHE A 304 25.59 -16.48 -20.26
CA PHE A 304 25.56 -17.82 -19.68
C PHE A 304 26.81 -18.07 -18.80
N TRP A 305 26.74 -19.07 -17.91
CA TRP A 305 27.85 -19.44 -17.02
C TRP A 305 29.21 -19.59 -17.72
N GLY A 306 29.27 -20.27 -18.87
CA GLY A 306 30.52 -20.47 -19.60
C GLY A 306 31.19 -19.16 -20.04
N GLN A 307 30.37 -18.14 -20.38
CA GLN A 307 30.86 -16.82 -20.76
C GLN A 307 31.37 -16.04 -19.54
N LEU A 308 30.68 -16.13 -18.41
CA LEU A 308 31.13 -15.56 -17.13
C LEU A 308 32.44 -16.19 -16.66
N ARG A 309 32.52 -17.52 -16.72
CA ARG A 309 33.73 -18.28 -16.34
C ARG A 309 34.95 -17.90 -17.19
N ALA A 310 34.75 -17.66 -18.49
CA ALA A 310 35.81 -17.24 -19.39
C ALA A 310 36.25 -15.78 -19.16
N ALA A 311 35.35 -14.92 -18.68
CA ALA A 311 35.64 -13.51 -18.42
C ALA A 311 36.32 -13.28 -17.07
N VAL A 312 35.93 -14.03 -16.03
CA VAL A 312 36.45 -13.89 -14.67
C VAL A 312 37.73 -14.71 -14.49
N ARG A 313 38.84 -14.04 -14.17
CA ARG A 313 40.15 -14.66 -13.97
C ARG A 313 40.46 -14.83 -12.48
N GLY A 314 41.21 -15.88 -12.16
CA GLY A 314 41.77 -16.10 -10.82
C GLY A 314 40.81 -16.65 -9.77
N ALA A 315 39.53 -16.90 -10.11
CA ALA A 315 38.56 -17.54 -9.22
C ALA A 315 38.40 -19.03 -9.55
N THR A 316 38.03 -19.85 -8.58
CA THR A 316 37.50 -21.21 -8.79
C THR A 316 36.02 -21.17 -9.19
N ASP A 317 35.46 -22.28 -9.66
CA ASP A 317 34.02 -22.36 -9.98
C ASP A 317 33.14 -22.12 -8.74
N ALA A 318 33.60 -22.56 -7.57
CA ALA A 318 32.88 -22.37 -6.31
C ALA A 318 32.90 -20.89 -5.86
N GLU A 319 34.05 -20.22 -5.94
CA GLU A 319 34.17 -18.80 -5.62
C GLU A 319 33.38 -17.93 -6.60
N LEU A 320 33.42 -18.26 -7.90
CA LEU A 320 32.62 -17.57 -8.91
C LEU A 320 31.12 -17.73 -8.65
N LEU A 321 30.68 -18.94 -8.29
CA LEU A 321 29.27 -19.21 -7.98
C LEU A 321 28.83 -18.48 -6.71
N ALA A 322 29.65 -18.50 -5.66
CA ALA A 322 29.38 -17.77 -4.42
C ALA A 322 29.27 -16.26 -4.68
N ALA A 323 30.25 -15.67 -5.38
CA ALA A 323 30.24 -14.25 -5.74
C ALA A 323 29.04 -13.87 -6.61
N LEU A 324 28.63 -14.75 -7.53
CA LEU A 324 27.42 -14.54 -8.34
C LEU A 324 26.16 -14.51 -7.46
N TRP A 325 26.03 -15.43 -6.50
CA TRP A 325 24.88 -15.44 -5.58
C TRP A 325 24.91 -14.29 -4.58
N ASP A 326 26.07 -13.83 -4.14
CA ASP A 326 26.18 -12.60 -3.34
C ASP A 326 25.60 -11.40 -4.10
N LEU A 327 25.93 -11.26 -5.39
CA LEU A 327 25.38 -10.22 -6.27
C LEU A 327 23.87 -10.39 -6.52
N VAL A 328 23.37 -11.62 -6.55
CA VAL A 328 21.92 -11.88 -6.62
C VAL A 328 21.25 -11.39 -5.33
N TRP A 329 21.78 -11.74 -4.16
CA TRP A 329 21.19 -11.36 -2.88
C TRP A 329 21.29 -9.87 -2.58
N SER A 330 22.31 -9.18 -3.08
CA SER A 330 22.38 -7.71 -3.06
C SER A 330 21.40 -7.05 -4.05
N GLY A 331 20.79 -7.81 -4.96
CA GLY A 331 19.83 -7.32 -5.94
C GLY A 331 20.48 -6.68 -7.17
N GLU A 332 21.76 -6.97 -7.42
CA GLU A 332 22.52 -6.43 -8.55
C GLU A 332 22.43 -7.30 -9.81
N VAL A 333 22.26 -8.61 -9.63
CA VAL A 333 22.21 -9.60 -10.72
C VAL A 333 20.89 -10.37 -10.69
N THR A 334 20.33 -10.62 -11.87
CA THR A 334 19.12 -11.43 -12.09
C THR A 334 19.35 -12.51 -13.15
N ASN A 335 18.38 -13.41 -13.33
CA ASN A 335 18.38 -14.50 -14.30
C ASN A 335 17.06 -14.58 -15.06
N ASP A 336 17.09 -15.05 -16.30
CA ASP A 336 15.89 -15.28 -17.14
C ASP A 336 15.04 -16.49 -16.72
N SER A 337 15.44 -17.24 -15.68
CA SER A 337 14.69 -18.37 -15.12
C SER A 337 14.83 -18.43 -13.60
N LEU A 338 13.85 -19.05 -12.92
CA LEU A 338 13.96 -19.43 -11.51
C LEU A 338 14.66 -20.79 -11.31
N ALA A 339 14.96 -21.53 -12.37
CA ALA A 339 15.69 -22.79 -12.29
C ALA A 339 16.98 -22.74 -11.45
N PRO A 340 17.89 -21.74 -11.60
CA PRO A 340 19.06 -21.64 -10.72
C PRO A 340 18.71 -21.37 -9.26
N LEU A 341 17.67 -20.58 -8.98
CA LEU A 341 17.17 -20.34 -7.62
C LEU A 341 16.65 -21.62 -6.97
N ARG A 342 15.85 -22.41 -7.69
CA ARG A 342 15.43 -23.73 -7.21
C ARG A 342 16.61 -24.65 -6.92
N ALA A 343 17.62 -24.65 -7.80
CA ALA A 343 18.83 -25.45 -7.59
C ALA A 343 19.62 -25.00 -6.36
N MET A 344 19.71 -23.69 -6.10
CA MET A 344 20.32 -23.13 -4.88
C MET A 344 19.57 -23.58 -3.62
N LEU A 345 18.25 -23.47 -3.62
CA LEU A 345 17.39 -23.90 -2.51
C LEU A 345 17.45 -25.43 -2.28
N LEU A 346 17.63 -26.23 -3.34
CA LEU A 346 17.79 -27.69 -3.24
C LEU A 346 19.17 -28.08 -2.71
N GLY A 347 20.23 -27.35 -3.06
CA GLY A 347 21.56 -27.51 -2.48
C GLY A 347 21.57 -27.31 -0.96
N ALA A 348 20.64 -26.49 -0.44
CA ALA A 348 20.39 -26.33 1.00
C ALA A 348 19.89 -27.61 1.68
N ARG A 349 19.16 -28.47 0.95
CA ARG A 349 18.55 -29.70 1.47
C ARG A 349 19.53 -30.87 1.53
N THR A 350 20.75 -30.70 1.02
CA THR A 350 21.74 -31.78 0.89
C THR A 350 22.88 -31.70 1.90
N GLY A 351 22.53 -31.52 3.18
CA GLY A 351 23.30 -32.14 4.25
C GLY A 351 22.99 -33.65 4.28
N LYS A 352 23.88 -34.47 3.70
CA LYS A 352 23.93 -35.94 3.83
C LYS A 352 22.77 -36.82 3.30
N SER A 353 21.76 -36.31 2.58
CA SER A 353 20.76 -37.19 1.92
C SER A 353 20.22 -36.62 0.62
N ALA A 354 21.01 -36.69 -0.45
CA ALA A 354 20.53 -36.48 -1.82
C ALA A 354 20.39 -37.84 -2.52
N ARG A 355 19.31 -38.57 -2.22
CA ARG A 355 18.83 -39.60 -3.16
C ARG A 355 17.98 -38.89 -4.21
N ALA A 356 18.33 -39.09 -5.47
CA ALA A 356 17.56 -38.63 -6.61
C ALA A 356 16.08 -39.05 -6.47
N LEU A 357 15.17 -38.18 -6.89
CA LEU A 357 13.74 -38.48 -7.02
C LEU A 357 13.55 -39.83 -7.74
N PRO A 358 12.61 -40.70 -7.31
CA PRO A 358 12.33 -41.93 -8.03
C PRO A 358 11.79 -41.56 -9.41
N ALA A 359 12.52 -41.94 -10.45
CA ALA A 359 11.97 -42.00 -11.79
C ALA A 359 10.73 -42.92 -11.76
N ALA A 360 9.65 -42.50 -12.41
CA ALA A 360 8.41 -43.26 -12.54
C ALA A 360 8.68 -44.73 -12.96
N SER A 361 7.86 -45.65 -12.42
CA SER A 361 8.00 -47.10 -12.43
C SER A 361 8.47 -47.74 -13.76
N PRO A 362 9.27 -48.84 -13.72
CA PRO A 362 9.94 -49.39 -14.90
C PRO A 362 9.05 -50.21 -15.86
N SER A 363 7.75 -50.37 -15.60
CA SER A 363 6.95 -51.44 -16.23
C SER A 363 6.24 -51.09 -17.55
N ARG A 364 6.42 -49.89 -18.13
CA ARG A 364 5.78 -49.52 -19.43
C ARG A 364 6.73 -49.26 -20.60
N ARG A 365 7.98 -49.76 -20.57
CA ARG A 365 8.96 -49.56 -21.67
C ARG A 365 9.25 -50.80 -22.53
N ALA A 366 8.33 -51.76 -22.59
CA ALA A 366 8.55 -52.99 -23.39
C ALA A 366 7.94 -52.95 -24.82
N ALA A 367 7.15 -51.93 -25.20
CA ALA A 367 6.35 -52.01 -26.44
C ALA A 367 6.51 -50.82 -27.43
N ALA A 368 7.68 -50.18 -27.49
CA ALA A 368 7.94 -49.13 -28.50
C ALA A 368 9.39 -49.15 -29.04
N ARG A 369 10.00 -50.35 -29.11
CA ARG A 369 11.22 -50.55 -29.90
C ARG A 369 10.82 -51.20 -31.21
N LEU A 370 10.54 -50.36 -32.22
CA LEU A 370 10.85 -50.56 -33.64
C LEU A 370 10.21 -49.41 -34.41
N VAL A 371 10.99 -48.79 -35.30
CA VAL A 371 10.62 -47.71 -36.23
C VAL A 371 10.67 -46.27 -35.68
N ARG A 372 11.87 -45.69 -35.64
CA ARG A 372 12.15 -44.34 -36.19
C ARG A 372 13.67 -44.06 -36.30
N PRO A 373 14.10 -43.21 -37.25
CA PRO A 373 15.41 -43.28 -37.90
C PRO A 373 16.55 -42.68 -37.08
N ARG A 374 17.74 -43.29 -37.25
CA ARG A 374 19.02 -42.90 -36.68
C ARG A 374 19.61 -41.68 -37.42
N HIS A 375 19.09 -40.47 -37.21
CA HIS A 375 19.78 -39.24 -37.65
C HIS A 375 19.45 -38.05 -36.71
N SER A 376 20.07 -38.03 -35.53
CA SER A 376 20.56 -36.79 -34.90
C SER A 376 21.58 -37.14 -33.81
N ARG A 377 22.82 -37.39 -34.21
CA ARG A 377 23.96 -37.14 -33.33
C ARG A 377 24.15 -35.63 -33.23
N THR A 378 23.20 -34.93 -32.62
CA THR A 378 23.49 -33.63 -32.02
C THR A 378 24.28 -33.94 -30.77
N HIS A 379 25.54 -33.52 -30.78
CA HIS A 379 26.38 -33.40 -29.60
C HIS A 379 25.52 -33.07 -28.38
N GLY A 380 25.58 -33.93 -27.35
CA GLY A 380 24.97 -33.62 -26.08
C GLY A 380 25.46 -32.24 -25.68
N VAL A 381 24.52 -31.31 -25.50
CA VAL A 381 24.81 -30.03 -24.84
C VAL A 381 25.30 -30.43 -23.46
N ALA A 382 26.63 -30.49 -23.30
CA ALA A 382 27.26 -30.67 -22.03
C ALA A 382 26.67 -29.59 -21.11
N ARG A 383 26.11 -30.01 -19.97
CA ARG A 383 25.68 -29.08 -18.93
C ARG A 383 26.88 -28.20 -18.58
N SER A 384 26.91 -26.97 -19.08
CA SER A 384 28.13 -26.16 -19.15
C SER A 384 28.54 -25.53 -17.80
N GLY A 385 27.91 -25.90 -16.69
CA GLY A 385 28.16 -25.34 -15.36
C GLY A 385 27.28 -25.97 -14.26
N PRO A 386 27.46 -25.54 -12.99
CA PRO A 386 26.64 -25.98 -11.86
C PRO A 386 25.13 -25.75 -12.09
N PRO A 387 24.23 -26.57 -11.55
CA PRO A 387 22.78 -26.35 -11.67
C PRO A 387 22.31 -24.97 -11.19
N ALA A 388 22.90 -24.45 -10.10
CA ALA A 388 22.62 -23.12 -9.56
C ALA A 388 23.23 -21.96 -10.38
N ALA A 389 23.89 -22.27 -11.50
CA ALA A 389 24.48 -21.30 -12.43
C ALA A 389 23.79 -21.28 -13.82
N GLN A 390 22.73 -22.07 -14.01
CA GLN A 390 22.04 -22.18 -15.29
C GLN A 390 21.27 -20.89 -15.65
N GLY A 391 20.89 -20.75 -16.92
CA GLY A 391 20.20 -19.56 -17.44
C GLY A 391 21.15 -18.45 -17.86
N ARG A 392 20.57 -17.32 -18.26
CA ARG A 392 21.29 -16.10 -18.65
C ARG A 392 21.25 -15.10 -17.50
N TRP A 393 22.44 -14.73 -17.04
CA TRP A 393 22.63 -13.75 -15.98
C TRP A 393 22.76 -12.37 -16.57
N SER A 394 22.11 -11.38 -15.97
CA SER A 394 22.13 -9.98 -16.41
C SER A 394 22.18 -9.04 -15.20
N LEU A 395 22.67 -7.82 -15.42
CA LEU A 395 22.66 -6.80 -14.37
C LEU A 395 21.26 -6.20 -14.27
N VAL A 396 20.77 -6.03 -13.03
CA VAL A 396 19.48 -5.37 -12.77
C VAL A 396 19.47 -3.93 -13.29
N SER A 397 20.63 -3.25 -13.25
CA SER A 397 20.79 -1.90 -13.79
C SER A 397 20.55 -1.79 -15.31
N GLN A 398 20.54 -2.90 -16.05
CA GLN A 398 20.20 -2.92 -17.48
C GLN A 398 18.69 -2.79 -17.72
N PHE A 399 17.87 -3.03 -16.70
CA PHE A 399 16.40 -2.96 -16.78
C PHE A 399 15.84 -1.67 -16.15
N VAL A 400 16.70 -0.84 -15.55
CA VAL A 400 16.29 0.35 -14.83
C VAL A 400 17.01 1.55 -15.42
N ASP A 401 16.25 2.40 -16.09
CA ASP A 401 16.75 3.68 -16.55
C ASP A 401 16.82 4.65 -15.36
N GLY A 402 17.99 5.24 -15.12
CA GLY A 402 18.23 6.19 -14.02
C GLY A 402 17.48 7.53 -14.15
N THR A 403 16.45 7.60 -14.99
CA THR A 403 15.70 8.80 -15.36
C THR A 403 14.37 8.94 -14.62
N VAL A 404 13.91 7.93 -13.88
CA VAL A 404 12.64 8.00 -13.15
C VAL A 404 12.78 8.93 -11.93
N ALA A 405 11.94 9.96 -11.88
CA ALA A 405 11.91 10.89 -10.76
C ALA A 405 11.47 10.18 -9.48
N THR A 406 12.14 10.45 -8.35
CA THR A 406 11.85 9.83 -7.03
C THR A 406 10.37 9.87 -6.68
N THR A 407 9.67 10.97 -6.96
CA THR A 407 8.24 11.12 -6.69
C THR A 407 7.37 10.15 -7.49
N GLN A 408 7.73 9.85 -8.75
CA GLN A 408 7.01 8.90 -9.58
C GLN A 408 7.13 7.48 -9.02
N SER A 409 8.33 7.08 -8.61
CA SER A 409 8.56 5.76 -7.99
C SER A 409 7.82 5.59 -6.68
N VAL A 410 7.87 6.60 -5.79
CA VAL A 410 7.14 6.57 -4.52
C VAL A 410 5.62 6.53 -4.75
N HIS A 411 5.13 7.26 -5.75
CA HIS A 411 3.71 7.22 -6.14
C HIS A 411 3.28 5.83 -6.62
N ALA A 412 4.05 5.22 -7.54
CA ALA A 412 3.76 3.89 -8.04
C ALA A 412 3.82 2.84 -6.92
N LEU A 413 4.82 2.91 -6.05
CA LEU A 413 4.93 2.00 -4.91
C LEU A 413 3.74 2.15 -3.95
N ALA A 414 3.32 3.38 -3.63
CA ALA A 414 2.16 3.60 -2.76
C ALA A 414 0.88 2.95 -3.32
N LEU A 415 0.66 3.05 -4.64
CA LEU A 415 -0.46 2.38 -5.30
C LEU A 415 -0.30 0.85 -5.28
N GLN A 416 0.90 0.33 -5.55
CA GLN A 416 1.19 -1.10 -5.51
C GLN A 416 0.96 -1.69 -4.10
N MET A 417 1.29 -0.95 -3.05
CA MET A 417 1.06 -1.38 -1.67
C MET A 417 -0.42 -1.34 -1.28
N LEU A 418 -1.18 -0.36 -1.78
CA LEU A 418 -2.63 -0.32 -1.60
C LEU A 418 -3.32 -1.48 -2.34
N GLU A 419 -2.85 -1.81 -3.55
CA GLU A 419 -3.30 -2.98 -4.30
C GLU A 419 -3.04 -4.27 -3.52
N ARG A 420 -1.85 -4.39 -2.92
CA ARG A 420 -1.43 -5.59 -2.20
C ARG A 420 -2.18 -5.80 -0.89
N HIS A 421 -2.24 -4.78 -0.04
CA HIS A 421 -2.75 -4.91 1.33
C HIS A 421 -4.24 -4.60 1.44
N GLY A 422 -4.81 -3.84 0.50
CA GLY A 422 -6.16 -3.28 0.57
C GLY A 422 -6.27 -2.16 1.62
N VAL A 423 -5.92 -2.47 2.87
CA VAL A 423 -5.76 -1.54 3.99
C VAL A 423 -4.28 -1.43 4.35
N LEU A 424 -3.66 -0.33 3.94
CA LEU A 424 -2.26 -0.05 4.19
C LEU A 424 -2.06 0.53 5.60
N THR A 425 -1.34 -0.22 6.43
CA THR A 425 -0.93 0.20 7.78
C THR A 425 0.54 0.64 7.79
N ARG A 426 0.97 1.27 8.89
CA ARG A 426 2.37 1.67 9.07
C ARG A 426 3.28 0.44 9.12
N GLU A 427 2.85 -0.61 9.81
CA GLU A 427 3.58 -1.85 10.04
C GLU A 427 3.78 -2.60 8.72
N ALA A 428 2.75 -2.65 7.86
CA ALA A 428 2.84 -3.23 6.52
C ALA A 428 3.90 -2.52 5.66
N VAL A 429 4.01 -1.20 5.77
CA VAL A 429 5.02 -0.41 5.02
C VAL A 429 6.43 -0.69 5.50
N LEU A 430 6.63 -0.81 6.82
CA LEU A 430 7.93 -1.13 7.38
C LEU A 430 8.40 -2.54 6.96
N ALA A 431 7.48 -3.49 6.85
CA ALA A 431 7.80 -4.87 6.47
C ALA A 431 8.31 -5.02 5.01
N GLU A 432 8.05 -4.04 4.14
CA GLU A 432 8.42 -4.11 2.73
C GLU A 432 9.80 -3.54 2.38
N GLY A 433 10.48 -2.88 3.32
CA GLY A 433 11.77 -2.25 3.07
C GLY A 433 11.68 -1.04 2.15
N VAL A 434 10.66 -0.20 2.36
CA VAL A 434 10.46 1.04 1.60
C VAL A 434 11.48 2.09 2.02
N ARG A 435 12.07 2.80 1.06
CA ARG A 435 13.06 3.86 1.33
C ARG A 435 12.45 4.96 2.20
N GLY A 436 13.05 5.19 3.37
CA GLY A 436 12.56 6.17 4.34
C GLY A 436 11.31 5.70 5.11
N GLY A 437 10.98 4.41 5.01
CA GLY A 437 9.85 3.77 5.69
C GLY A 437 8.51 4.47 5.40
N PHE A 438 7.65 4.53 6.41
CA PHE A 438 6.32 5.14 6.29
C PHE A 438 6.37 6.63 5.91
N ALA A 439 7.35 7.38 6.42
CA ALA A 439 7.50 8.79 6.09
C ALA A 439 7.78 9.02 4.60
N GLY A 440 8.48 8.08 3.95
CA GLY A 440 8.78 8.11 2.52
C GLY A 440 7.54 8.11 1.63
N VAL A 441 6.48 7.38 2.02
CA VAL A 441 5.23 7.26 1.23
C VAL A 441 4.08 8.14 1.73
N TYR A 442 4.15 8.63 2.97
CA TYR A 442 3.05 9.36 3.61
C TYR A 442 2.60 10.61 2.84
N GLY A 443 3.55 11.39 2.31
CA GLY A 443 3.23 12.60 1.54
C GLY A 443 2.39 12.30 0.30
N VAL A 444 2.70 11.19 -0.38
CA VAL A 444 1.92 10.70 -1.53
C VAL A 444 0.55 10.20 -1.08
N LEU A 445 0.47 9.38 -0.04
CA LEU A 445 -0.80 8.87 0.48
C LEU A 445 -1.75 10.00 0.89
N LYS A 446 -1.21 11.06 1.51
CA LYS A 446 -1.96 12.28 1.82
C LYS A 446 -2.46 13.00 0.56
N ALA A 447 -1.64 13.09 -0.49
CA ALA A 447 -2.05 13.69 -1.76
C ALA A 447 -3.14 12.86 -2.46
N LEU A 448 -3.05 11.53 -2.41
CA LEU A 448 -4.09 10.61 -2.93
C LEU A 448 -5.41 10.73 -2.15
N GLU A 449 -5.31 10.94 -0.84
CA GLU A 449 -6.43 11.23 0.05
C GLU A 449 -7.12 12.56 -0.30
N GLU A 450 -6.35 13.64 -0.53
CA GLU A 450 -6.88 14.95 -0.95
C GLU A 450 -7.57 14.89 -2.33
N ARG A 451 -7.12 13.98 -3.20
CA ARG A 451 -7.74 13.68 -4.50
C ARG A 451 -8.98 12.78 -4.39
N GLY A 452 -9.21 12.15 -3.25
CA GLY A 452 -10.31 11.20 -3.03
C GLY A 452 -10.09 9.80 -3.61
N THR A 453 -8.89 9.51 -4.14
CA THR A 453 -8.51 8.17 -4.63
C THR A 453 -8.40 7.17 -3.49
N VAL A 454 -7.92 7.65 -2.34
CA VAL A 454 -7.70 6.84 -1.14
C VAL A 454 -8.46 7.46 0.02
N ARG A 455 -8.94 6.63 0.93
CA ARG A 455 -9.52 7.06 2.21
C ARG A 455 -8.48 6.84 3.29
N ARG A 456 -8.25 7.87 4.09
CA ARG A 456 -7.51 7.76 5.34
C ARG A 456 -8.47 7.68 6.50
N GLY A 457 -8.30 6.74 7.41
CA GLY A 457 -9.23 6.55 8.52
C GLY A 457 -8.71 5.58 9.57
N TYR A 458 -9.57 5.29 10.53
CA TYR A 458 -9.41 4.20 11.48
C TYR A 458 -10.33 3.07 11.02
N PHE A 459 -9.81 2.18 10.18
CA PHE A 459 -10.60 1.10 9.57
C PHE A 459 -10.58 -0.17 10.42
N VAL A 460 -9.45 -0.44 11.08
CA VAL A 460 -9.25 -1.62 11.93
C VAL A 460 -8.89 -1.19 13.34
N ASP A 461 -9.58 -1.77 14.32
CA ASP A 461 -9.41 -1.50 15.74
C ASP A 461 -8.09 -2.07 16.29
N GLY A 462 -7.49 -1.38 17.26
CA GLY A 462 -6.19 -1.71 17.86
C GLY A 462 -4.98 -1.53 16.93
N LEU A 463 -5.16 -1.13 15.67
CA LEU A 463 -4.07 -0.78 14.76
C LEU A 463 -3.84 0.73 14.74
N GLY A 464 -2.60 1.19 14.50
CA GLY A 464 -2.27 2.62 14.54
C GLY A 464 -3.18 3.50 13.67
N GLY A 465 -3.46 4.73 14.10
CA GLY A 465 -4.47 5.61 13.47
C GLY A 465 -4.14 6.19 12.08
N ALA A 466 -3.01 5.81 11.48
CA ALA A 466 -2.65 6.22 10.12
C ALA A 466 -2.82 5.05 9.15
N GLN A 467 -4.07 4.73 8.81
CA GLN A 467 -4.42 3.69 7.84
C GLN A 467 -4.96 4.32 6.56
N PHE A 468 -4.61 3.73 5.42
CA PHE A 468 -5.00 4.19 4.10
C PHE A 468 -5.57 3.03 3.30
N ALA A 469 -6.73 3.21 2.69
CA ALA A 469 -7.38 2.16 1.90
C ALA A 469 -8.08 2.76 0.68
N VAL A 470 -8.11 2.01 -0.41
CA VAL A 470 -8.97 2.36 -1.55
C VAL A 470 -10.44 2.13 -1.16
N PRO A 471 -11.41 2.93 -1.68
CA PRO A 471 -12.82 2.81 -1.29
C PRO A 471 -13.37 1.38 -1.37
N GLY A 472 -13.08 0.65 -2.46
CA GLY A 472 -13.53 -0.73 -2.63
C GLY A 472 -12.93 -1.72 -1.62
N ALA A 473 -11.72 -1.47 -1.10
CA ALA A 473 -11.13 -2.29 -0.05
C ALA A 473 -11.86 -2.08 1.29
N VAL A 474 -12.26 -0.85 1.60
CA VAL A 474 -13.05 -0.54 2.81
C VAL A 474 -14.41 -1.23 2.75
N ASP A 475 -15.06 -1.23 1.58
CA ASP A 475 -16.37 -1.86 1.41
C ASP A 475 -16.27 -3.39 1.56
N ARG A 476 -15.24 -4.03 0.96
CA ARG A 476 -14.98 -5.47 1.16
C ARG A 476 -14.62 -5.83 2.60
N LEU A 477 -13.78 -5.03 3.26
CA LEU A 477 -13.44 -5.20 4.69
C LEU A 477 -14.70 -5.26 5.57
N ARG A 478 -15.69 -4.43 5.26
CA ARG A 478 -16.97 -4.41 5.99
C ARG A 478 -17.85 -5.59 5.66
N ALA A 479 -17.87 -6.03 4.40
CA ALA A 479 -18.62 -7.23 4.02
C ALA A 479 -18.15 -8.46 4.81
N CYS A 480 -16.86 -8.57 5.14
CA CYS A 480 -16.33 -9.65 5.98
C CYS A 480 -16.88 -9.64 7.43
N LYS A 481 -17.37 -8.50 7.94
CA LYS A 481 -18.03 -8.39 9.27
C LYS A 481 -19.40 -9.08 9.27
N GLU A 482 -20.10 -9.03 8.14
CA GLU A 482 -21.49 -9.50 8.01
C GLU A 482 -21.62 -11.03 7.88
N VAL A 483 -20.52 -11.76 7.60
CA VAL A 483 -20.51 -13.21 7.29
C VAL A 483 -20.57 -14.11 8.55
N THR A 484 -20.83 -13.57 9.73
CA THR A 484 -20.80 -14.36 10.98
C THR A 484 -22.11 -15.12 11.20
N ASP A 485 -22.29 -16.25 10.51
CA ASP A 485 -23.18 -17.31 10.99
C ASP A 485 -22.49 -18.00 12.19
N PRO A 486 -23.04 -17.94 13.41
CA PRO A 486 -22.41 -18.52 14.60
C PRO A 486 -22.15 -20.03 14.50
N ASP A 487 -22.88 -20.73 13.63
CA ASP A 487 -22.76 -22.17 13.44
C ASP A 487 -21.83 -22.56 12.26
N TYR A 488 -21.32 -21.57 11.50
CA TYR A 488 -20.38 -21.82 10.40
C TYR A 488 -18.96 -22.02 10.93
N VAL A 489 -18.44 -23.23 10.76
CA VAL A 489 -17.02 -23.54 10.99
C VAL A 489 -16.29 -23.40 9.67
N GLY A 490 -15.49 -22.33 9.52
CA GLY A 490 -14.65 -22.13 8.35
C GLY A 490 -13.68 -23.28 8.09
N THR A 491 -13.25 -23.40 6.84
CA THR A 491 -12.21 -24.37 6.48
C THR A 491 -10.85 -23.81 6.89
N PRO A 492 -10.07 -24.51 7.73
CA PRO A 492 -8.76 -24.03 8.14
C PRO A 492 -7.81 -23.98 6.95
N VAL A 493 -7.08 -22.87 6.83
CA VAL A 493 -6.05 -22.66 5.82
C VAL A 493 -4.68 -22.59 6.48
N VAL A 494 -3.68 -23.17 5.83
CA VAL A 494 -2.30 -23.11 6.32
C VAL A 494 -1.46 -22.19 5.44
N LEU A 495 -1.01 -21.08 6.02
CA LEU A 495 -0.16 -20.10 5.35
C LEU A 495 1.26 -20.14 5.90
N ALA A 496 2.26 -19.81 5.07
CA ALA A 496 3.58 -19.53 5.59
C ALA A 496 3.52 -18.30 6.51
N ALA A 497 4.25 -18.31 7.62
CA ALA A 497 4.31 -17.18 8.56
C ALA A 497 4.96 -15.92 7.95
N THR A 498 5.51 -16.03 6.73
CA THR A 498 6.07 -14.91 5.98
C THR A 498 5.18 -14.47 4.80
N ASP A 499 4.02 -15.10 4.62
CA ASP A 499 3.07 -14.77 3.56
C ASP A 499 2.41 -13.41 3.83
N PRO A 500 2.28 -12.51 2.81
CA PRO A 500 1.60 -11.23 2.97
C PRO A 500 0.14 -11.32 3.42
N ALA A 501 -0.55 -12.42 3.11
CA ALA A 501 -1.94 -12.64 3.50
C ALA A 501 -2.12 -13.00 4.98
N GLN A 502 -1.03 -13.33 5.67
CA GLN A 502 -1.04 -13.71 7.08
C GLN A 502 -0.65 -12.47 7.90
N PRO A 503 -1.53 -11.90 8.75
CA PRO A 503 -1.28 -10.63 9.43
C PRO A 503 -0.60 -10.73 10.80
N TYR A 504 -0.67 -11.90 11.47
CA TYR A 504 -0.12 -12.07 12.82
C TYR A 504 1.41 -12.01 12.83
N GLY A 505 1.97 -11.38 13.87
CA GLY A 505 3.38 -11.06 13.97
C GLY A 505 3.87 -9.99 12.99
N ALA A 506 2.95 -9.30 12.30
CA ALA A 506 3.25 -8.16 11.43
C ALA A 506 2.36 -6.96 11.80
N SER A 507 1.15 -6.88 11.24
CA SER A 507 0.20 -5.83 11.57
C SER A 507 -0.62 -6.15 12.82
N ILE A 508 -0.84 -7.43 13.11
CA ILE A 508 -1.55 -7.92 14.29
C ILE A 508 -0.56 -8.64 15.21
N ASP A 509 -0.68 -8.45 16.52
CA ASP A 509 0.12 -9.18 17.50
C ASP A 509 -0.28 -10.66 17.57
N TRP A 510 0.67 -11.55 17.88
CA TRP A 510 0.34 -12.95 18.13
C TRP A 510 -0.63 -13.09 19.31
N PRO A 511 -1.60 -14.03 19.26
CA PRO A 511 -2.43 -14.31 20.41
C PRO A 511 -1.58 -14.73 21.62
N ALA A 512 -2.10 -14.49 22.83
CA ALA A 512 -1.43 -14.89 24.06
C ALA A 512 -1.21 -16.40 24.10
N THR A 513 0.02 -16.82 24.38
CA THR A 513 0.43 -18.22 24.46
C THR A 513 1.68 -18.35 25.34
N ASN A 514 1.92 -19.55 25.87
CA ASN A 514 3.15 -19.90 26.60
C ASN A 514 4.33 -20.17 25.65
N GLY A 515 4.05 -20.43 24.36
CA GLY A 515 5.06 -20.60 23.33
C GLY A 515 5.56 -19.27 22.73
N ARG A 516 6.49 -19.34 21.77
CA ARG A 516 6.97 -18.18 21.03
C ARG A 516 6.77 -18.36 19.54
N ALA A 517 5.73 -17.72 19.00
CA ALA A 517 5.49 -17.65 17.56
C ALA A 517 6.30 -16.50 16.92
N ILE A 518 6.87 -16.75 15.74
CA ILE A 518 7.69 -15.79 14.99
C ILE A 518 7.43 -15.94 13.49
N ARG A 519 7.52 -14.82 12.75
CA ARG A 519 7.55 -14.82 11.28
C ARG A 519 8.94 -15.21 10.77
N SER A 520 9.18 -16.51 10.59
CA SER A 520 10.44 -17.05 10.08
C SER A 520 10.23 -17.94 8.84
N ALA A 521 11.29 -18.12 8.06
CA ALA A 521 11.28 -19.04 6.93
C ALA A 521 11.08 -20.49 7.42
N GLY A 522 10.08 -21.19 6.86
CA GLY A 522 9.72 -22.55 7.27
C GLY A 522 8.72 -22.65 8.43
N ALA A 523 8.34 -21.53 9.04
CA ALA A 523 7.21 -21.48 9.95
C ALA A 523 5.89 -21.32 9.20
N MET A 524 4.85 -21.95 9.70
CA MET A 524 3.49 -21.94 9.16
C MET A 524 2.48 -21.55 10.24
N VAL A 525 1.35 -21.00 9.81
CA VAL A 525 0.24 -20.59 10.66
C VAL A 525 -1.03 -21.22 10.13
N VAL A 526 -1.79 -21.87 11.02
CA VAL A 526 -3.12 -22.37 10.75
C VAL A 526 -4.11 -21.28 11.11
N LEU A 527 -4.80 -20.76 10.10
CA LEU A 527 -5.86 -19.77 10.25
C LEU A 527 -7.22 -20.42 9.99
N CYS A 528 -8.23 -20.12 10.80
CA CYS A 528 -9.62 -20.48 10.54
C CYS A 528 -10.48 -19.23 10.67
N ASP A 529 -11.10 -18.81 9.58
CA ASP A 529 -11.83 -17.54 9.51
C ASP A 529 -11.04 -16.39 10.15
N GLY A 530 -9.81 -16.18 9.69
CA GLY A 530 -8.92 -15.14 10.20
C GLY A 530 -8.36 -15.39 11.59
N ASP A 531 -8.86 -16.36 12.36
CA ASP A 531 -8.34 -16.64 13.69
C ASP A 531 -7.11 -17.54 13.64
N ALA A 532 -6.06 -17.17 14.36
CA ALA A 532 -4.86 -17.99 14.46
C ALA A 532 -5.06 -19.10 15.48
N LEU A 533 -5.18 -20.34 14.99
CA LEU A 533 -5.37 -21.53 15.82
C LEU A 533 -4.04 -22.12 16.30
N ALA A 534 -3.05 -22.18 15.39
CA ALA A 534 -1.74 -22.74 15.69
C ALA A 534 -0.63 -22.13 14.82
N TRP A 535 0.59 -22.18 15.34
CA TRP A 535 1.84 -21.89 14.64
C TRP A 535 2.72 -23.14 14.67
N PHE A 536 3.33 -23.50 13.56
CA PHE A 536 4.17 -24.69 13.45
C PHE A 536 5.45 -24.40 12.68
N ASP A 537 6.60 -24.70 13.28
CA ASP A 537 7.88 -24.67 12.59
C ASP A 537 8.29 -26.06 12.13
N VAL A 538 8.31 -26.24 10.81
CA VAL A 538 8.64 -27.50 10.14
C VAL A 538 10.08 -27.94 10.44
N ARG A 539 11.00 -27.00 10.67
CA ARG A 539 12.42 -27.33 10.86
C ARG A 539 12.72 -27.76 12.30
N SER A 540 12.12 -27.07 13.27
CA SER A 540 12.33 -27.36 14.69
C SER A 540 11.33 -28.37 15.27
N HIS A 541 10.30 -28.75 14.51
CA HIS A 541 9.22 -29.62 14.96
C HIS A 541 8.47 -29.05 16.17
N HIS A 542 8.40 -27.73 16.26
CA HIS A 542 7.78 -27.01 17.37
C HIS A 542 6.40 -26.51 16.96
N LEU A 543 5.38 -26.97 17.67
CA LEU A 543 4.02 -26.48 17.59
C LEU A 543 3.75 -25.49 18.73
N VAL A 544 3.15 -24.36 18.41
CA VAL A 544 2.64 -23.38 19.37
C VAL A 544 1.14 -23.25 19.14
N THR A 545 0.37 -23.37 20.21
CA THR A 545 -1.08 -23.33 20.15
C THR A 545 -1.62 -22.15 20.95
N PHE A 546 -2.73 -21.60 20.49
CA PHE A 546 -3.32 -20.40 21.05
C PHE A 546 -4.58 -20.80 21.85
N GLU A 547 -4.35 -21.40 23.02
CA GLU A 547 -5.36 -22.11 23.84
C GLU A 547 -6.62 -21.28 24.14
N GLN A 548 -6.47 -19.95 24.31
CA GLN A 548 -7.59 -19.02 24.57
C GLN A 548 -8.54 -18.83 23.37
N ARG A 549 -8.23 -19.44 22.21
CA ARG A 549 -9.00 -19.33 20.96
C ARG A 549 -9.40 -20.70 20.37
N THR A 550 -9.08 -21.78 21.09
CA THR A 550 -9.34 -23.16 20.66
C THR A 550 -10.28 -23.87 21.64
N ASP A 551 -11.51 -23.38 21.73
CA ASP A 551 -12.65 -24.14 22.18
C ASP A 551 -12.81 -25.39 21.27
N LYS A 552 -13.48 -26.44 21.74
CA LYS A 552 -13.34 -27.82 21.23
C LYS A 552 -13.71 -28.18 19.76
N PRO A 553 -14.03 -27.27 18.80
CA PRO A 553 -13.85 -27.59 17.37
C PRO A 553 -12.46 -27.26 16.78
N GLY A 554 -11.63 -26.43 17.45
CA GLY A 554 -10.38 -25.90 16.86
C GLY A 554 -9.26 -26.92 16.64
N TRP A 555 -9.14 -27.95 17.49
CA TRP A 555 -8.03 -28.92 17.41
C TRP A 555 -8.16 -29.92 16.27
N ALA A 556 -9.36 -30.44 16.02
CA ALA A 556 -9.61 -31.30 14.88
C ALA A 556 -9.29 -30.55 13.56
N ALA A 557 -9.67 -29.27 13.49
CA ALA A 557 -9.35 -28.39 12.37
C ALA A 557 -7.83 -28.21 12.19
N VAL A 558 -7.07 -27.99 13.28
CA VAL A 558 -5.60 -27.90 13.21
C VAL A 558 -4.99 -29.22 12.73
N ALA A 559 -5.41 -30.36 13.26
CA ALA A 559 -4.91 -31.67 12.85
C ALA A 559 -5.20 -31.94 11.37
N ASP A 560 -6.43 -31.69 10.91
CA ASP A 560 -6.81 -31.86 9.51
C ASP A 560 -6.09 -30.89 8.57
N ALA A 561 -5.84 -29.66 9.00
CA ALA A 561 -5.04 -28.70 8.25
C ALA A 561 -3.58 -29.18 8.10
N LEU A 562 -2.96 -29.69 9.17
CA LEU A 562 -1.61 -30.25 9.13
C LEU A 562 -1.53 -31.52 8.28
N ARG A 563 -2.53 -32.40 8.33
CA ARG A 563 -2.63 -33.56 7.44
C ARG A 563 -2.74 -33.15 5.98
N THR A 564 -3.47 -32.08 5.70
CA THR A 564 -3.64 -31.55 4.34
C THR A 564 -2.32 -31.06 3.76
N LEU A 565 -1.43 -30.47 4.58
CA LEU A 565 -0.06 -30.12 4.14
C LEU A 565 0.72 -31.32 3.57
N VAL A 566 0.56 -32.50 4.18
CA VAL A 566 1.22 -33.73 3.73
C VAL A 566 0.54 -34.26 2.46
N LYS A 567 -0.80 -34.28 2.43
CA LYS A 567 -1.57 -34.74 1.27
C LYS A 567 -1.29 -33.91 0.02
N ASP A 568 -1.15 -32.60 0.18
CA ASP A 568 -0.84 -31.66 -0.90
C ASP A 568 0.65 -31.67 -1.28
N GLY A 569 1.48 -32.43 -0.56
CA GLY A 569 2.92 -32.57 -0.81
C GLY A 569 3.73 -31.32 -0.48
N ARG A 570 3.17 -30.34 0.24
CA ARG A 570 3.86 -29.13 0.72
C ARG A 570 4.96 -29.49 1.73
N VAL A 571 4.69 -30.49 2.56
CA VAL A 571 5.67 -31.13 3.44
C VAL A 571 5.66 -32.65 3.25
N ARG A 572 6.80 -33.30 3.51
CA ARG A 572 6.91 -34.77 3.37
C ARG A 572 6.25 -35.51 4.52
N SER A 573 6.35 -34.95 5.72
CA SER A 573 5.79 -35.47 6.97
C SER A 573 5.66 -34.30 7.94
N VAL A 574 4.73 -34.43 8.88
CA VAL A 574 4.61 -33.55 10.04
C VAL A 574 5.00 -34.38 11.25
N GLU A 575 6.00 -33.92 11.99
CA GLU A 575 6.45 -34.52 13.24
C GLU A 575 6.49 -33.38 14.27
N ILE A 576 5.93 -33.59 15.46
CA ILE A 576 5.84 -32.61 16.53
C ILE A 576 6.65 -33.13 17.71
N ARG A 577 7.73 -32.42 18.06
CA ARG A 577 8.61 -32.76 19.19
C ARG A 577 8.42 -31.86 20.39
N LYS A 578 7.84 -30.67 20.18
CA LYS A 578 7.59 -29.69 21.24
C LYS A 578 6.23 -29.04 21.04
N ILE A 579 5.50 -28.83 22.14
CA ILE A 579 4.23 -28.09 22.16
C ILE A 579 4.38 -26.99 23.21
N ASN A 580 4.14 -25.73 22.83
CA ASN A 580 4.20 -24.56 23.73
C ASN A 580 5.50 -24.39 24.54
N GLY A 581 6.59 -25.01 24.09
CA GLY A 581 7.91 -24.95 24.72
C GLY A 581 8.26 -26.19 25.55
N GLU A 582 7.30 -27.07 25.81
CA GLU A 582 7.48 -28.32 26.52
C GLU A 582 7.80 -29.47 25.55
N ALA A 583 8.63 -30.42 25.98
CA ALA A 583 8.96 -31.60 25.19
C ALA A 583 7.76 -32.53 25.09
N HIS A 584 7.48 -33.03 23.88
CA HIS A 584 6.47 -34.05 23.63
C HIS A 584 7.19 -35.40 23.50
N ASP A 585 6.83 -36.37 24.33
CA ASP A 585 7.41 -37.72 24.32
C ASP A 585 6.34 -38.74 23.91
N ASP A 586 6.62 -39.54 22.89
CA ASP A 586 5.68 -40.53 22.30
C ASP A 586 5.35 -41.70 23.27
N SER A 587 6.00 -41.76 24.44
CA SER A 587 5.95 -42.91 25.35
C SER A 587 4.93 -42.80 26.50
N ALA A 588 4.20 -41.68 26.60
CA ALA A 588 3.12 -41.51 27.58
C ALA A 588 1.85 -40.99 26.91
N PRO A 589 0.68 -41.67 27.03
CA PRO A 589 -0.59 -41.05 26.68
C PRO A 589 -0.73 -39.79 27.54
N ALA A 590 -1.02 -38.67 26.89
CA ALA A 590 -1.06 -37.33 27.47
C ALA A 590 -1.86 -37.32 28.78
N THR A 591 -1.17 -37.44 29.91
CA THR A 591 -1.78 -37.23 31.23
C THR A 591 -1.57 -35.77 31.59
N VAL A 592 -2.27 -34.90 30.85
CA VAL A 592 -2.62 -33.53 31.22
C VAL A 592 -4.00 -33.26 30.62
N GLU A 593 -5.06 -33.91 31.12
CA GLU A 593 -6.50 -33.65 30.88
C GLU A 593 -7.01 -33.18 29.48
N HIS A 594 -6.23 -33.35 28.42
CA HIS A 594 -6.56 -33.03 27.05
C HIS A 594 -6.01 -34.16 26.19
N GLU A 595 -6.91 -35.09 25.86
CA GLU A 595 -6.68 -36.25 25.01
C GLU A 595 -6.18 -35.83 23.62
N LEU A 596 -4.86 -35.73 23.47
CA LEU A 596 -4.18 -36.06 22.22
C LEU A 596 -4.14 -37.60 22.14
N SER A 597 -5.21 -38.22 21.66
CA SER A 597 -5.17 -39.66 21.38
C SER A 597 -4.32 -39.91 20.12
N ALA A 598 -3.35 -40.81 20.27
CA ALA A 598 -2.35 -41.23 19.29
C ALA A 598 -2.91 -41.80 17.98
N ASP A 599 -4.23 -41.97 17.86
CA ASP A 599 -4.90 -42.37 16.60
C ASP A 599 -5.24 -41.17 15.68
N THR A 600 -4.93 -39.92 16.09
CA THR A 600 -5.37 -38.70 15.37
C THR A 600 -4.23 -37.90 14.73
N LEU A 601 -2.98 -38.36 14.78
CA LEU A 601 -1.86 -37.82 14.00
C LEU A 601 -1.19 -38.97 13.23
#